data_AF-A0A1J3D564-F1
#
_entry.id   AF-A0A1J3D564-F1
#
_cell.length_a   1.000
_cell.length_b   1.000
_cell.length_c   1.000
_cell.angle_alpha   90.00
_cell.angle_beta   90.00
_cell.angle_gamma   90.00
#
_symmetry.space_group_name_H-M   'P 1'
#
loop_
_entity.id
_entity.type
_entity.pdbx_description
1 polymer ?
#
loop_
_entity_poly.entity_id
_entity_poly.type
_entity_poly.pdbx_seq_one_letter_code
_entity_poly.pdbx_strand_id
1 'polypeptide(L)'
;MVGLTSLKLLNLFGCSELEEIQDFAPNLKELNLAGTAIRELPLSIENITELVTLDLENCRRLQHLPFGIRNSRSIVELKLS
;
A
#
# COMPACT_ATOMS: atom_id res chain seq x y z
N MET A 1 9.80 -3.93 6.80
CA MET A 1 9.56 -2.71 7.57
C MET A 1 8.62 -2.86 8.77
N VAL A 2 8.24 -4.06 9.22
CA VAL A 2 7.39 -4.22 10.43
C VAL A 2 7.94 -3.52 11.68
N GLY A 3 9.28 -3.39 11.79
CA GLY A 3 9.95 -2.72 12.91
C GLY A 3 9.81 -1.19 12.92
N LEU A 4 9.29 -0.56 11.86
CA LEU A 4 9.10 0.89 11.78
C LEU A 4 7.78 1.31 12.43
N THR A 5 7.60 1.00 13.71
CA THR A 5 6.32 1.17 14.43
C THR A 5 5.85 2.62 14.55
N SER A 6 6.74 3.59 14.40
CA SER A 6 6.41 5.03 14.40
C SER A 6 6.11 5.60 13.01
N LEU A 7 6.33 4.82 11.93
CA LEU A 7 6.11 5.30 10.57
C LEU A 7 4.61 5.43 10.30
N LYS A 8 4.19 6.64 9.93
CA LYS A 8 2.78 6.96 9.62
C LYS A 8 2.53 7.19 8.13
N LEU A 9 3.54 7.64 7.40
CA LEU A 9 3.46 7.92 5.98
C LEU A 9 4.62 7.22 5.29
N LEU A 10 4.30 6.46 4.25
CA LEU A 10 5.27 5.89 3.32
C LEU A 10 4.94 6.35 1.90
N ASN A 11 5.85 7.10 1.29
CA ASN A 11 5.71 7.57 -0.08
C ASN A 11 6.82 6.98 -0.95
N LEU A 12 6.42 6.16 -1.92
CA LEU A 12 7.27 5.52 -2.93
C LEU A 12 6.85 5.92 -4.34
N PHE A 13 6.21 7.09 -4.47
CA PHE A 13 5.74 7.61 -5.74
C PHE A 13 6.87 7.64 -6.78
N GLY A 14 6.57 7.09 -7.96
CA GLY A 14 7.50 7.11 -9.10
C GLY A 14 8.71 6.20 -8.96
N CYS A 15 8.77 5.31 -7.95
CA CYS A 15 9.75 4.22 -7.91
C CYS A 15 9.41 3.19 -9.00
N SER A 16 9.65 3.53 -10.27
CA SER A 16 9.18 2.79 -11.45
C SER A 16 9.74 1.38 -11.58
N GLU A 17 10.88 1.10 -10.95
CA GLU A 17 11.51 -0.22 -10.94
C GLU A 17 11.12 -1.07 -9.72
N LEU A 18 10.30 -0.53 -8.80
CA LEU A 18 9.87 -1.26 -7.62
C LEU A 18 8.78 -2.26 -8.00
N GLU A 19 9.17 -3.53 -8.11
CA GLU A 19 8.25 -4.62 -8.51
C GLU A 19 7.62 -5.34 -7.31
N GLU A 20 8.28 -5.36 -6.16
CA GLU A 20 7.92 -6.17 -4.99
C GLU A 20 8.18 -5.42 -3.67
N ILE A 21 7.32 -5.64 -2.68
CA ILE A 21 7.48 -5.17 -1.30
C ILE A 21 7.14 -6.35 -0.38
N GLN A 22 8.03 -6.67 0.57
CA GLN A 22 7.84 -7.83 1.45
C GLN A 22 6.77 -7.61 2.52
N ASP A 23 6.70 -6.41 3.08
CA ASP A 23 5.85 -6.07 4.21
C ASP A 23 5.64 -4.55 4.32
N PHE A 24 4.67 -4.15 5.15
CA PHE A 24 4.41 -2.76 5.50
C PHE A 24 4.53 -2.51 7.00
N ALA A 25 4.76 -1.24 7.37
CA ALA A 25 4.80 -0.86 8.77
C ALA A 25 3.37 -0.92 9.35
N PRO A 26 3.20 -1.49 10.57
CA PRO A 26 1.87 -1.87 11.07
C PRO A 26 0.96 -0.67 11.38
N ASN A 27 1.54 0.52 11.56
CA ASN A 27 0.81 1.71 12.00
C ASN A 27 0.76 2.81 10.92
N LEU A 28 0.88 2.42 9.64
CA LEU A 28 0.75 3.37 8.52
C LEU A 28 -0.67 3.94 8.45
N LYS A 29 -0.73 5.22 8.13
CA LYS A 29 -1.95 5.97 7.83
C LYS A 29 -2.04 6.31 6.35
N GLU A 30 -0.90 6.55 5.71
CA GLU A 30 -0.83 6.93 4.31
C GLU A 30 0.23 6.10 3.59
N LEU A 31 -0.19 5.46 2.49
CA LEU A 31 0.67 4.65 1.64
C LEU A 31 0.50 5.11 0.19
N ASN A 32 1.56 5.71 -0.36
CA ASN A 32 1.61 6.10 -1.76
C ASN A 32 2.57 5.21 -2.53
N LEU A 33 2.02 4.40 -3.44
CA LEU A 33 2.73 3.51 -4.35
C LEU A 33 2.53 3.91 -5.81
N ALA A 34 1.96 5.08 -6.06
CA ALA A 34 1.59 5.49 -7.40
C ALA A 34 2.81 5.56 -8.33
N GLY A 35 2.64 5.08 -9.57
CA GLY A 35 3.71 5.01 -10.56
C GLY A 35 4.79 3.97 -10.27
N THR A 36 4.58 3.04 -9.35
CA THR A 36 5.46 1.87 -9.16
C THR A 36 5.16 0.74 -10.14
N ALA A 37 6.10 -0.18 -10.31
CA ALA A 37 5.92 -1.40 -11.09
C ALA A 37 5.38 -2.58 -10.27
N ILE A 38 4.78 -2.30 -9.11
CA ILE A 38 4.41 -3.34 -8.15
C ILE A 38 3.42 -4.34 -8.76
N ARG A 39 3.72 -5.62 -8.61
CA ARG A 39 2.87 -6.71 -9.16
C ARG A 39 1.76 -7.14 -8.21
N GLU A 40 2.07 -7.11 -6.92
CA GLU A 40 1.20 -7.54 -5.83
C GLU A 40 1.52 -6.79 -4.53
N LEU A 41 0.51 -6.67 -3.65
CA LEU A 41 0.69 -6.10 -2.31
C LEU A 41 0.87 -7.24 -1.30
N PRO A 42 1.84 -7.15 -0.37
CA PRO A 42 2.01 -8.16 0.66
C PRO A 42 0.79 -8.23 1.58
N LEU A 43 0.45 -9.43 2.06
CA LEU A 43 -0.70 -9.67 2.95
C LEU A 43 -0.67 -8.82 4.23
N SER A 44 0.50 -8.35 4.65
CA SER A 44 0.65 -7.42 5.78
C SER A 44 -0.19 -6.15 5.66
N ILE A 45 -0.60 -5.75 4.45
CA ILE A 45 -1.50 -4.60 4.25
C ILE A 45 -2.88 -4.82 4.89
N GLU A 46 -3.32 -6.07 5.00
CA GLU A 46 -4.58 -6.43 5.66
C GLU A 46 -4.50 -6.27 7.19
N ASN A 47 -3.29 -6.23 7.75
CA ASN A 47 -3.06 -6.05 9.19
C ASN A 47 -2.95 -4.56 9.60
N ILE A 48 -2.90 -3.63 8.64
CA ILE A 48 -2.78 -2.20 8.92
C ILE A 48 -4.17 -1.64 9.25
N THR A 49 -4.47 -1.50 10.53
CA THR A 49 -5.79 -1.04 11.01
C THR A 49 -5.95 0.48 11.01
N GLU A 50 -4.86 1.23 10.81
CA GLU A 50 -4.86 2.70 10.77
C GLU A 50 -4.76 3.29 9.34
N LEU A 51 -4.71 2.46 8.30
CA LEU A 51 -4.48 2.94 6.93
C LEU A 51 -5.71 3.71 6.43
N VAL A 52 -5.56 5.01 6.20
CA VAL A 52 -6.61 5.94 5.74
C VAL A 52 -6.54 6.13 4.23
N THR A 53 -5.34 6.30 3.68
CA THR A 53 -5.13 6.56 2.25
C THR A 53 -4.22 5.50 1.64
N LEU A 54 -4.69 4.89 0.55
CA LEU A 54 -3.92 4.00 -0.31
C LEU A 54 -3.96 4.51 -1.75
N ASP A 55 -2.80 4.93 -2.26
CA ASP A 55 -2.64 5.43 -3.61
C ASP A 55 -1.90 4.42 -4.51
N LEU A 56 -2.61 3.91 -5.51
CA LEU A 56 -2.12 2.94 -6.51
C LEU A 56 -2.30 3.48 -7.93
N GLU A 57 -2.43 4.80 -8.11
CA GLU A 57 -2.53 5.40 -9.44
C GLU A 57 -1.31 5.03 -10.29
N ASN A 58 -1.51 4.72 -11.56
CA ASN A 58 -0.45 4.31 -12.50
C ASN A 58 0.34 3.04 -12.10
N CYS A 59 -0.14 2.20 -11.18
CA CYS A 59 0.43 0.87 -10.88
C CYS A 59 0.06 -0.15 -11.97
N ARG A 60 0.57 0.02 -13.20
CA ARG A 60 0.12 -0.72 -14.40
C ARG A 60 0.39 -2.22 -14.39
N ARG A 61 1.27 -2.69 -13.50
CA ARG A 61 1.63 -4.11 -13.36
C ARG A 61 0.90 -4.82 -12.23
N LEU A 62 0.13 -4.08 -11.42
CA LEU A 62 -0.63 -4.63 -10.31
C LEU A 62 -1.77 -5.52 -10.84
N GLN A 63 -1.76 -6.79 -10.50
CA GLN A 63 -2.71 -7.76 -11.05
C GLN A 63 -4.00 -7.81 -10.23
N HIS A 64 -3.87 -7.82 -8.91
CA HIS A 64 -4.97 -8.00 -7.98
C HIS A 64 -4.77 -7.16 -6.72
N LEU A 65 -5.88 -6.76 -6.11
CA LEU A 65 -5.89 -6.21 -4.75
C LEU A 65 -6.16 -7.35 -3.75
N PRO A 66 -5.47 -7.39 -2.60
CA PRO A 66 -5.81 -8.28 -1.51
C PRO A 66 -7.29 -8.12 -1.10
N PHE A 67 -7.93 -9.24 -0.76
CA PHE A 67 -9.36 -9.26 -0.45
C PHE A 67 -9.69 -8.38 0.77
N GLY A 68 -8.76 -8.30 1.74
CA GLY A 68 -8.91 -7.46 2.92
C GLY A 68 -9.06 -5.98 2.62
N ILE A 69 -8.48 -5.46 1.52
CA ILE A 69 -8.58 -4.04 1.15
C ILE A 69 -10.02 -3.64 0.84
N ARG A 70 -10.78 -4.50 0.15
CA ARG A 70 -12.19 -4.22 -0.20
C ARG A 70 -13.08 -4.11 1.04
N ASN A 71 -12.72 -4.78 2.12
CA ASN A 71 -13.47 -4.82 3.37
C ASN A 71 -12.80 -3.98 4.48
N SER A 72 -11.77 -3.20 4.15
CA SER A 72 -11.09 -2.37 5.12
C SER A 72 -12.05 -1.31 5.66
N ARG A 73 -12.07 -1.19 7.00
CA ARG A 73 -12.87 -0.17 7.70
C ARG A 73 -12.10 1.14 7.93
N SER A 74 -10.78 1.13 7.74
CA SER A 74 -9.93 2.28 7.99
C SER A 74 -9.67 3.10 6.73
N ILE A 75 -9.66 2.45 5.56
CA ILE A 75 -9.38 3.13 4.29
C ILE A 75 -10.57 4.02 3.93
N VAL A 76 -10.30 5.32 3.83
CA VAL A 76 -11.26 6.34 3.41
C VAL A 76 -11.03 6.70 1.94
N GLU A 77 -9.77 6.73 1.52
CA GLU A 77 -9.39 7.07 0.15
C GLU A 77 -8.58 5.94 -0.47
N LEU A 78 -9.15 5.33 -1.51
CA LEU A 78 -8.49 4.35 -2.36
C LEU A 78 -8.42 4.90 -3.78
N LYS A 79 -7.20 5.12 -4.28
CA LYS A 79 -6.99 5.57 -5.66
C LYS A 79 -6.46 4.43 -6.51
N LEU A 80 -7.12 4.21 -7.64
CA LEU A 80 -6.81 3.17 -8.62
C LEU A 80 -6.68 3.82 -10.00
N SER A 81 -5.96 3.15 -10.91
CA SER A 81 -5.86 3.56 -12.32
C SER A 81 -7.16 3.35 -13.08
#